data_AF-A0A838TIZ5-F1
#
_entry.id   AF-A0A838TIZ5-F1
#
_cell.length_a   1.000
_cell.length_b   1.000
_cell.length_c   1.000
_cell.angle_alpha   90.00
_cell.angle_beta   90.00
_cell.angle_gamma   90.00
#
_symmetry.space_group_name_H-M   'P 1'
#
loop_
_entity.id
_entity.type
_entity.pdbx_description
1 polymer ?
#
loop_
_entity_poly.entity_id
_entity_poly.type
_entity_poly.pdbx_seq_one_letter_code
_entity_poly.pdbx_strand_id
1 'polypeptide(L)'
;MKTIIKSIAVLLITAVVFTSCKKEPVQVTPPSPPPLPDNRPPIANKTEYDLNIILNTTYNFYDNRIDPWQYAITESNFDLTEIIGKANLPPLGEFDIYVMEYADTASLSDKIYWDYIQISIPGVNTPYISGDCSINFKKLIREGGGPFSGTLAVKYGSATRSNPNIFSTLPPLQLSGSLNVTTRIVSLTIKGKTYF
;
A
#
# COMPACT_ATOMS: atom_id res chain seq x y z
N MET A 1 17.69 49.42 -29.85
CA MET A 1 16.44 49.20 -29.10
C MET A 1 16.64 48.26 -27.89
N LYS A 2 17.43 48.64 -26.87
CA LYS A 2 17.57 47.84 -25.62
C LYS A 2 17.58 48.67 -24.33
N THR A 3 17.29 49.96 -24.40
CA THR A 3 17.50 50.89 -23.26
C THR A 3 16.23 51.51 -22.70
N ILE A 4 15.05 51.27 -23.30
CA ILE A 4 13.78 51.91 -22.88
C ILE A 4 12.98 51.06 -21.88
N ILE A 5 13.28 49.76 -21.74
CA ILE A 5 12.47 48.83 -20.93
C ILE A 5 12.75 48.92 -19.41
N LYS A 6 13.88 49.48 -18.99
CA LYS A 6 14.24 49.52 -17.55
C LYS A 6 13.51 50.60 -16.74
N SER A 7 12.93 51.62 -17.38
CA SER A 7 12.31 52.74 -16.64
C SER A 7 10.84 52.52 -16.27
N ILE A 8 10.14 51.56 -16.90
CA ILE A 8 8.72 51.28 -16.60
C ILE A 8 8.58 50.32 -15.40
N ALA A 9 9.56 49.47 -15.15
CA ALA A 9 9.51 48.51 -14.04
C ALA A 9 9.65 49.15 -12.65
N VAL A 10 10.30 50.31 -12.54
CA VAL A 10 10.51 50.98 -11.24
C VAL A 10 9.26 51.75 -10.79
N LEU A 11 8.42 52.22 -11.72
CA LEU A 11 7.23 53.01 -11.37
C LEU A 11 6.05 52.15 -10.90
N LEU A 12 6.00 50.86 -11.28
CA LEU A 12 4.92 49.95 -10.88
C LEU A 12 5.13 49.34 -9.49
N ILE A 13 6.36 49.28 -8.99
CA ILE A 13 6.66 48.66 -7.68
C ILE A 13 6.32 49.62 -6.53
N THR A 14 6.40 50.93 -6.72
CA THR A 14 6.07 51.92 -5.68
C THR A 14 4.56 52.17 -5.50
N ALA A 15 3.73 51.84 -6.50
CA ALA A 15 2.27 52.02 -6.39
C ALA A 15 1.57 50.89 -5.61
N VAL A 16 2.18 49.71 -5.47
CA VAL A 16 1.56 48.55 -4.79
C VAL A 16 1.75 48.58 -3.25
N VAL A 17 2.71 49.37 -2.74
CA VAL A 17 3.06 49.35 -1.31
C VAL A 17 2.13 50.19 -0.41
N PHE A 18 1.30 51.08 -0.97
CA PHE A 18 0.53 52.03 -0.16
C PHE A 18 -0.97 51.73 0.07
N THR A 19 -1.51 50.60 -0.41
CA THR A 19 -2.96 50.30 -0.27
C THR A 19 -3.33 49.20 0.72
N SER A 20 -2.39 48.53 1.40
CA SER A 20 -2.69 47.36 2.25
C SER A 20 -2.56 47.59 3.77
N CYS A 21 -3.07 48.71 4.27
CA CYS A 21 -3.28 48.91 5.71
C CYS A 21 -4.72 49.32 6.02
N LYS A 22 -5.70 48.48 5.65
CA LYS A 22 -6.98 48.48 6.35
C LYS A 22 -6.87 47.54 7.54
N LYS A 23 -6.93 48.11 8.73
CA LYS A 23 -7.01 47.38 9.99
C LYS A 23 -8.36 46.65 9.99
N GLU A 24 -8.34 45.33 9.80
CA GLU A 24 -9.55 44.54 9.94
C GLU A 24 -10.09 44.69 11.37
N PRO A 25 -11.41 44.86 11.54
CA PRO A 25 -12.01 44.88 12.87
C PRO A 25 -11.69 43.55 13.55
N VAL A 26 -11.18 43.62 14.78
CA VAL A 26 -10.91 42.44 15.62
C VAL A 26 -12.23 41.70 15.80
N GLN A 27 -12.41 40.62 15.05
CA GLN A 27 -13.55 39.74 15.19
C GLN A 27 -13.39 39.04 16.54
N VAL A 28 -14.17 39.48 17.53
CA VAL A 28 -14.21 38.84 18.84
C VAL A 28 -14.83 37.47 18.65
N THR A 29 -14.00 36.44 18.56
CA THR A 29 -14.46 35.06 18.48
C THR A 29 -15.18 34.74 19.79
N PRO A 30 -16.46 34.29 19.75
CA PRO A 30 -17.14 33.82 20.94
C PRO A 30 -16.32 32.72 21.61
N PRO A 31 -16.34 32.61 22.95
CA PRO A 31 -15.70 31.50 23.64
C PRO A 31 -16.25 30.19 23.07
N SER A 32 -15.35 29.29 22.70
CA SER A 32 -15.72 27.97 22.19
C SER A 32 -16.63 27.28 23.21
N PRO A 33 -17.76 26.69 22.78
CA PRO A 33 -18.61 25.92 23.67
C PRO A 33 -17.80 24.78 24.31
N PRO A 34 -18.17 24.34 25.52
CA PRO A 34 -17.54 23.22 26.18
C PRO A 34 -17.52 21.99 25.25
N PRO A 35 -16.44 21.19 25.24
CA PRO A 35 -16.43 19.93 24.53
C PRO A 35 -17.64 19.09 24.96
N LEU A 36 -18.40 18.58 23.98
CA LEU A 36 -19.46 17.63 24.29
C LEU A 36 -18.88 16.40 24.97
N PRO A 37 -19.61 15.78 25.93
CA PRO A 37 -19.21 14.50 26.51
C PRO A 37 -18.95 13.48 25.40
N ASP A 38 -17.80 12.82 25.46
CA ASP A 38 -17.45 11.77 24.50
C ASP A 38 -18.29 10.52 24.80
N ASN A 39 -19.51 10.51 24.28
CA ASN A 39 -20.46 9.40 24.38
C ASN A 39 -20.18 8.29 23.36
N ARG A 40 -18.97 8.22 22.79
CA ARG A 40 -18.60 7.11 21.91
C ARG A 40 -18.63 5.81 22.72
N PRO A 41 -19.29 4.75 22.22
CA PRO A 41 -19.26 3.45 22.88
C PRO A 41 -17.80 3.01 23.09
N PRO A 42 -17.50 2.28 24.17
CA PRO A 42 -16.16 1.76 24.41
C PRO A 42 -15.69 1.03 23.15
N ILE A 43 -14.53 1.45 22.63
CA ILE A 43 -13.88 0.84 21.47
C ILE A 43 -13.74 -0.64 21.82
N ALA A 44 -14.44 -1.51 21.09
CA ALA A 44 -14.29 -2.95 21.22
C ALA A 44 -12.79 -3.26 21.22
N ASN A 45 -12.31 -3.94 22.27
CA ASN A 45 -10.88 -4.18 22.47
C ASN A 45 -10.28 -4.72 21.17
N LYS A 46 -9.43 -3.92 20.53
CA LYS A 46 -8.74 -4.28 19.30
C LYS A 46 -7.73 -5.38 19.67
N THR A 47 -8.03 -6.62 19.29
CA THR A 47 -7.07 -7.72 19.46
C THR A 47 -6.01 -7.59 18.37
N GLU A 48 -4.80 -7.25 18.77
CA GLU A 48 -3.61 -7.31 17.92
C GLU A 48 -3.13 -8.76 17.82
N TYR A 49 -2.74 -9.17 16.62
CA TYR A 49 -2.21 -10.50 16.33
C TYR A 49 -0.75 -10.40 15.89
N ASP A 50 0.10 -11.24 16.46
CA ASP A 50 1.48 -11.40 16.02
C ASP A 50 1.55 -12.51 14.97
N LEU A 51 1.82 -12.14 13.72
CA LEU A 51 1.92 -13.06 12.61
C LEU A 51 3.32 -13.66 12.54
N ASN A 52 3.36 -14.96 12.31
CA ASN A 52 4.56 -15.69 11.89
C ASN A 52 4.15 -16.77 10.89
N ILE A 53 3.94 -16.36 9.66
CA ILE A 53 3.55 -17.22 8.55
C ILE A 53 4.80 -17.75 7.88
N ILE A 54 4.83 -19.05 7.62
CA ILE A 54 5.85 -19.68 6.79
C ILE A 54 5.13 -20.45 5.68
N LEU A 55 5.38 -20.05 4.44
CA LEU A 55 4.83 -20.65 3.24
C LEU A 55 5.96 -21.28 2.44
N ASN A 56 5.72 -22.49 1.95
CA ASN A 56 6.57 -23.14 0.95
C ASN A 56 5.68 -23.73 -0.13
N THR A 57 5.60 -23.06 -1.27
CA THR A 57 4.62 -23.36 -2.33
C THR A 57 5.23 -23.13 -3.70
N THR A 58 4.47 -23.41 -4.75
CA THR A 58 4.84 -23.08 -6.13
C THR A 58 4.36 -21.68 -6.52
N TYR A 59 5.05 -21.06 -7.46
CA TYR A 59 4.59 -19.83 -8.11
C TYR A 59 4.33 -20.07 -9.60
N ASN A 60 3.43 -19.26 -10.17
CA ASN A 60 3.22 -19.15 -11.60
C ASN A 60 3.76 -17.81 -12.09
N PHE A 61 4.41 -17.82 -13.26
CA PHE A 61 4.80 -16.61 -13.97
C PHE A 61 4.26 -16.69 -15.40
N TYR A 62 3.52 -15.68 -15.80
CA TYR A 62 2.93 -15.55 -17.13
C TYR A 62 3.55 -14.33 -17.80
N ASP A 63 4.31 -14.58 -18.87
CA ASP A 63 4.93 -13.54 -19.69
C ASP A 63 3.91 -13.00 -20.71
N ASN A 64 3.77 -11.67 -20.76
CA ASN A 64 2.93 -10.96 -21.73
C ASN A 64 1.47 -11.48 -21.77
N ARG A 65 0.89 -11.72 -20.59
CA ARG A 65 -0.48 -12.19 -20.42
C ARG A 65 -1.48 -11.10 -20.78
N ILE A 66 -2.54 -11.48 -21.49
CA ILE A 66 -3.74 -10.67 -21.69
C ILE A 66 -4.75 -11.09 -20.62
N ASP A 67 -5.29 -10.13 -19.88
CA ASP A 67 -6.41 -10.38 -18.97
C ASP A 67 -7.65 -9.58 -19.38
N PRO A 68 -8.71 -10.27 -19.84
CA PRO A 68 -9.91 -9.61 -20.34
C PRO A 68 -10.71 -8.91 -19.24
N TRP A 69 -10.41 -9.15 -17.96
CA TRP A 69 -11.16 -8.62 -16.82
C TRP A 69 -10.52 -7.39 -16.17
N GLN A 70 -9.32 -7.00 -16.60
CA GLN A 70 -8.57 -5.97 -15.91
C GLN A 70 -8.81 -4.58 -16.51
N TYR A 71 -9.92 -3.96 -16.09
CA TYR A 71 -10.33 -2.60 -16.50
C TYR A 71 -9.42 -1.46 -16.01
N ALA A 72 -8.44 -1.75 -15.13
CA ALA A 72 -7.66 -0.73 -14.43
C ALA A 72 -6.27 -0.44 -15.02
N ILE A 73 -5.80 -1.27 -15.97
CA ILE A 73 -4.53 -1.05 -16.67
C ILE A 73 -4.81 -0.57 -18.08
N THR A 74 -4.17 0.53 -18.49
CA THR A 74 -4.30 1.08 -19.85
C THR A 74 -3.58 0.24 -20.89
N GLU A 75 -2.81 -0.76 -20.46
CA GLU A 75 -2.04 -1.67 -21.29
C GLU A 75 -2.75 -3.02 -21.34
N SER A 76 -2.98 -3.55 -22.55
CA SER A 76 -3.71 -4.81 -22.73
C SER A 76 -2.92 -6.05 -22.31
N ASN A 77 -1.60 -5.91 -22.12
CA ASN A 77 -0.69 -6.99 -21.78
C ASN A 77 0.15 -6.62 -20.55
N PHE A 78 0.46 -7.62 -19.72
CA PHE A 78 1.31 -7.48 -18.55
C PHE A 78 1.99 -8.81 -18.21
N ASP A 79 3.07 -8.75 -17.45
CA ASP A 79 3.63 -9.93 -16.81
C ASP A 79 2.93 -10.16 -15.48
N LEU A 80 2.56 -11.41 -15.18
CA LEU A 80 1.89 -11.77 -13.94
C LEU A 80 2.71 -12.78 -13.16
N THR A 81 3.03 -12.42 -11.92
CA THR A 81 3.48 -13.39 -10.91
C THR A 81 2.31 -13.71 -9.97
N GLU A 82 2.06 -14.99 -9.74
CA GLU A 82 1.03 -15.48 -8.82
C GLU A 82 1.61 -16.52 -7.86
N ILE A 83 1.40 -16.32 -6.57
CA ILE A 83 1.75 -17.27 -5.50
C ILE A 83 0.51 -17.51 -4.67
N ILE A 84 0.07 -18.77 -4.59
CA ILE A 84 -1.07 -19.16 -3.77
C ILE A 84 -0.60 -20.18 -2.74
N GLY A 85 -0.97 -19.92 -1.49
CA GLY A 85 -0.51 -20.65 -0.35
C GLY A 85 -1.58 -20.83 0.72
N LYS A 86 -1.31 -21.73 1.64
CA LYS A 86 -2.09 -21.89 2.88
C LYS A 86 -1.17 -21.82 4.08
N ALA A 87 -1.65 -21.21 5.15
CA ALA A 87 -0.97 -21.21 6.43
C ALA A 87 -1.97 -21.37 7.57
N ASN A 88 -1.54 -22.03 8.64
CA ASN A 88 -2.29 -22.10 9.88
C ASN A 88 -1.76 -21.03 10.85
N LEU A 89 -2.64 -20.17 11.34
CA LEU A 89 -2.38 -19.06 12.24
C LEU A 89 -3.08 -19.33 13.58
N PRO A 90 -2.47 -20.03 14.55
CA PRO A 90 -3.10 -20.20 15.87
C PRO A 90 -3.27 -18.85 16.60
N PRO A 91 -4.41 -18.60 17.29
CA PRO A 91 -5.60 -19.46 17.41
C PRO A 91 -6.66 -19.24 16.31
N LEU A 92 -6.36 -18.42 15.29
CA LEU A 92 -7.29 -18.01 14.23
C LEU A 92 -7.64 -19.12 13.22
N GLY A 93 -6.78 -20.13 13.04
CA GLY A 93 -7.01 -21.27 12.15
C GLY A 93 -6.33 -21.12 10.78
N GLU A 94 -6.85 -21.80 9.75
CA GLU A 94 -6.29 -21.79 8.39
C GLU A 94 -6.61 -20.49 7.66
N PHE A 95 -5.65 -20.00 6.88
CA PHE A 95 -5.74 -18.84 5.99
C PHE A 95 -5.18 -19.20 4.62
N ASP A 96 -5.87 -18.74 3.57
CA ASP A 96 -5.32 -18.64 2.23
C ASP A 96 -4.45 -17.38 2.13
N ILE A 97 -3.34 -17.50 1.40
CA ILE A 97 -2.40 -16.42 1.11
C ILE A 97 -2.32 -16.28 -0.40
N TYR A 98 -2.61 -15.09 -0.89
CA TYR A 98 -2.51 -14.74 -2.31
C TYR A 98 -1.47 -13.63 -2.46
N VAL A 99 -0.42 -13.88 -3.23
CA VAL A 99 0.51 -12.86 -3.70
C VAL A 99 0.31 -12.72 -5.19
N MET A 100 0.05 -11.49 -5.63
CA MET A 100 -0.14 -11.16 -7.03
C MET A 100 0.67 -9.94 -7.38
N GLU A 101 1.35 -9.98 -8.52
CA GLU A 101 2.13 -8.89 -9.08
C GLU A 101 1.86 -8.77 -10.58
N TYR A 102 1.41 -7.59 -10.99
CA TYR A 102 1.21 -7.18 -12.38
C TYR A 102 2.32 -6.21 -12.76
N ALA A 103 3.16 -6.59 -13.71
CA ALA A 103 4.33 -5.81 -14.12
C ALA A 103 4.30 -5.46 -15.62
N ASP A 104 5.01 -4.38 -15.97
CA ASP A 104 5.28 -3.98 -17.35
C ASP A 104 5.96 -5.13 -18.11
N THR A 105 5.60 -5.38 -19.37
CA THR A 105 6.10 -6.55 -20.14
C THR A 105 7.51 -6.36 -20.68
N ALA A 106 8.07 -5.14 -20.66
CA ALA A 106 9.41 -4.93 -21.18
C ALA A 106 10.43 -5.70 -20.33
N SER A 107 11.32 -6.42 -21.01
CA SER A 107 12.24 -7.38 -20.37
C SER A 107 13.14 -6.76 -19.30
N LEU A 108 13.53 -5.49 -19.46
CA LEU A 108 14.37 -4.75 -18.51
C LEU A 108 13.60 -3.81 -17.59
N SER A 109 12.27 -3.79 -17.67
CA SER A 109 11.45 -2.95 -16.81
C SER A 109 11.32 -3.55 -15.41
N ASP A 110 11.39 -2.68 -14.41
CA ASP A 110 11.09 -2.96 -13.00
C ASP A 110 9.74 -2.33 -12.59
N LYS A 111 8.98 -1.79 -13.55
CA LYS A 111 7.72 -1.10 -13.31
C LYS A 111 6.65 -2.13 -12.92
N ILE A 112 6.10 -1.96 -11.72
CA ILE A 112 4.94 -2.68 -11.21
C ILE A 112 3.71 -1.79 -11.41
N TYR A 113 2.67 -2.32 -12.07
CA TYR A 113 1.38 -1.67 -12.17
C TYR A 113 0.60 -1.78 -10.88
N TRP A 114 0.59 -2.98 -10.34
CA TRP A 114 -0.13 -3.30 -9.12
C TRP A 114 0.41 -4.60 -8.55
N ASP A 115 0.58 -4.63 -7.25
CA ASP A 115 0.93 -5.79 -6.48
C ASP A 115 0.13 -5.81 -5.18
N TYR A 116 -0.14 -6.99 -4.65
CA TYR A 116 -0.66 -7.12 -3.30
C TYR A 116 -0.37 -8.49 -2.69
N ILE A 117 -0.37 -8.52 -1.36
CA ILE A 117 -0.52 -9.75 -0.59
C ILE A 117 -1.85 -9.68 0.15
N GLN A 118 -2.71 -10.68 -0.06
CA GLN A 118 -3.94 -10.88 0.71
C GLN A 118 -3.81 -12.13 1.58
N ILE A 119 -4.23 -12.02 2.83
CA ILE A 119 -4.35 -13.13 3.78
C ILE A 119 -5.80 -13.18 4.24
N SER A 120 -6.51 -14.27 3.96
CA SER A 120 -7.96 -14.40 4.22
C SER A 120 -8.33 -15.82 4.67
N ILE A 121 -9.39 -16.00 5.44
CA ILE A 121 -9.87 -17.36 5.78
C ILE A 121 -10.35 -18.08 4.50
N PRO A 122 -10.04 -19.38 4.31
CA PRO A 122 -10.44 -20.11 3.12
C PRO A 122 -11.95 -20.10 2.89
N GLY A 123 -12.34 -19.82 1.64
CA GLY A 123 -13.75 -19.83 1.23
C GLY A 123 -14.61 -18.69 1.78
N VAL A 124 -14.04 -17.76 2.56
CA VAL A 124 -14.74 -16.58 3.07
C VAL A 124 -13.90 -15.33 2.87
N ASN A 125 -14.53 -14.23 2.44
CA ASN A 125 -13.81 -12.97 2.23
C ASN A 125 -13.51 -12.21 3.54
N THR A 126 -13.85 -12.77 4.71
CA THR A 126 -13.66 -12.13 6.02
C THR A 126 -13.47 -13.18 7.11
N PRO A 127 -12.57 -12.97 8.10
CA PRO A 127 -11.60 -11.89 8.20
C PRO A 127 -10.50 -11.97 7.13
N TYR A 128 -9.97 -10.81 6.76
CA TYR A 128 -8.86 -10.68 5.81
C TYR A 128 -8.01 -9.45 6.12
N ILE A 129 -6.78 -9.45 5.59
CA ILE A 129 -5.94 -8.28 5.42
C ILE A 129 -5.36 -8.26 4.00
N SER A 130 -5.11 -7.07 3.46
CA SER A 130 -4.47 -6.87 2.15
C SER A 130 -3.65 -5.59 2.14
N GLY A 131 -2.57 -5.56 1.35
CA GLY A 131 -1.67 -4.42 1.27
C GLY A 131 -0.61 -4.55 0.19
N ASP A 132 0.21 -3.51 0.07
CA ASP A 132 1.27 -3.43 -0.93
C ASP A 132 2.48 -4.26 -0.50
N CYS A 133 3.13 -4.91 -1.46
CA CYS A 133 4.34 -5.68 -1.29
C CYS A 133 5.55 -4.89 -1.82
N SER A 134 6.65 -4.87 -1.08
CA SER A 134 7.87 -4.22 -1.57
C SER A 134 8.73 -5.11 -2.48
N ILE A 135 8.36 -6.38 -2.67
CA ILE A 135 9.13 -7.34 -3.47
C ILE A 135 8.72 -7.23 -4.94
N ASN A 136 9.71 -7.05 -5.82
CA ASN A 136 9.53 -7.19 -7.26
C ASN A 136 9.90 -8.62 -7.68
N PHE A 137 8.89 -9.49 -7.80
CA PHE A 137 9.07 -10.90 -8.15
C PHE A 137 9.46 -11.09 -9.61
N LYS A 138 8.94 -10.31 -10.56
CA LYS A 138 9.40 -10.33 -11.96
C LYS A 138 10.90 -10.14 -12.05
N LYS A 139 11.43 -9.11 -11.37
CA LYS A 139 12.86 -8.83 -11.32
C LYS A 139 13.63 -10.01 -10.73
N LEU A 140 13.16 -10.55 -9.61
CA LEU A 140 13.78 -11.71 -8.96
C LEU A 140 13.82 -12.93 -9.89
N ILE A 141 12.74 -13.21 -10.62
CA ILE A 141 12.65 -14.31 -11.59
C ILE A 141 13.64 -14.08 -12.73
N ARG A 142 13.69 -12.87 -13.30
CA ARG A 142 14.62 -12.50 -14.37
C ARG A 142 16.09 -12.64 -13.95
N GLU A 143 16.40 -12.34 -12.70
CA GLU A 143 17.76 -12.45 -12.13
C GLU A 143 18.14 -13.89 -11.73
N GLY A 144 17.25 -14.87 -11.96
CA GLY A 144 17.51 -16.29 -11.70
C GLY A 144 17.05 -16.79 -10.32
N GLY A 145 16.25 -15.99 -9.61
CA GLY A 145 15.78 -16.29 -8.26
C GLY A 145 16.79 -15.91 -7.19
N GLY A 146 16.72 -16.58 -6.04
CA GLY A 146 17.58 -16.34 -4.90
C GLY A 146 16.83 -15.81 -3.67
N PRO A 147 17.58 -15.45 -2.60
CA PRO A 147 16.99 -14.92 -1.38
C PRO A 147 16.43 -13.51 -1.61
N PHE A 148 15.37 -13.17 -0.86
CA PHE A 148 14.77 -11.85 -0.88
C PHE A 148 14.34 -11.39 0.51
N SER A 149 14.23 -10.07 0.68
CA SER A 149 13.72 -9.40 1.87
C SER A 149 12.90 -8.19 1.46
N GLY A 150 11.84 -7.88 2.20
CA GLY A 150 10.95 -6.78 1.89
C GLY A 150 9.92 -6.55 2.98
N THR A 151 8.86 -5.83 2.63
CA THR A 151 7.77 -5.51 3.56
C THR A 151 6.41 -5.64 2.90
N LEU A 152 5.39 -5.84 3.75
CA LEU A 152 3.97 -5.75 3.40
C LEU A 152 3.35 -4.61 4.22
N ALA A 153 2.97 -3.53 3.55
CA ALA A 153 2.25 -2.42 4.16
C ALA A 153 0.74 -2.69 4.10
N VAL A 154 0.16 -3.17 5.21
CA VAL A 154 -1.27 -3.48 5.29
C VAL A 154 -2.08 -2.19 5.12
N LYS A 155 -2.97 -2.17 4.12
CA LYS A 155 -3.84 -1.01 3.81
C LYS A 155 -5.31 -1.30 4.07
N TYR A 156 -5.72 -2.53 3.83
CA TYR A 156 -7.11 -2.97 3.89
C TYR A 156 -7.23 -4.21 4.76
N GLY A 157 -8.42 -4.43 5.29
CA GLY A 157 -8.72 -5.60 6.10
C GLY A 157 -10.06 -5.48 6.80
N SER A 158 -10.53 -6.56 7.41
CA SER A 158 -11.88 -6.58 8.03
C SER A 158 -11.98 -5.59 9.21
N ALA A 159 -10.89 -5.34 9.92
CA ALA A 159 -10.80 -4.36 11.01
C ALA A 159 -11.01 -2.90 10.56
N THR A 160 -10.86 -2.57 9.27
CA THR A 160 -11.13 -1.21 8.75
C THR A 160 -12.59 -0.79 8.93
N ARG A 161 -13.51 -1.75 9.03
CA ARG A 161 -14.94 -1.50 9.30
C ARG A 161 -15.15 -0.77 10.63
N SER A 162 -14.31 -1.04 11.63
CA SER A 162 -14.38 -0.40 12.94
C SER A 162 -13.54 0.88 13.01
N ASN A 163 -12.45 0.94 12.24
CA ASN A 163 -11.60 2.12 12.16
C ASN A 163 -10.84 2.12 10.81
N PRO A 164 -11.14 3.03 9.87
CA PRO A 164 -10.52 3.03 8.54
C PRO A 164 -9.01 3.27 8.56
N ASN A 165 -8.49 3.86 9.65
CA ASN A 165 -7.07 4.15 9.82
C ASN A 165 -6.37 3.14 10.75
N ILE A 166 -6.99 1.98 11.04
CA ILE A 166 -6.45 1.04 12.04
C ILE A 166 -5.03 0.56 11.72
N PHE A 167 -4.69 0.47 10.43
CA PHE A 167 -3.38 0.01 9.98
C PHE A 167 -2.35 1.15 9.82
N SER A 168 -2.76 2.42 9.84
CA SER A 168 -1.86 3.54 9.53
C SER A 168 -0.77 3.76 10.58
N THR A 169 -0.92 3.18 11.76
CA THR A 169 0.05 3.27 12.87
C THR A 169 0.89 2.01 13.04
N LEU A 170 0.59 0.93 12.30
CA LEU A 170 1.36 -0.30 12.39
C LEU A 170 2.61 -0.22 11.51
N PRO A 171 3.75 -0.74 11.98
CA PRO A 171 4.89 -0.93 11.10
C PRO A 171 4.53 -1.96 10.01
N PRO A 172 5.10 -1.86 8.80
CA PRO A 172 4.93 -2.89 7.78
C PRO A 172 5.36 -4.27 8.28
N LEU A 173 4.61 -5.30 7.88
CA LEU A 173 4.97 -6.69 8.12
C LEU A 173 6.28 -6.99 7.37
N GLN A 174 7.17 -7.76 7.99
CA GLN A 174 8.45 -8.14 7.41
C GLN A 174 8.27 -9.35 6.50
N LEU A 175 8.80 -9.26 5.29
CA LEU A 175 8.84 -10.35 4.32
C LEU A 175 10.28 -10.84 4.15
N SER A 176 10.46 -12.15 4.11
CA SER A 176 11.75 -12.76 3.76
C SER A 176 11.54 -14.12 3.11
N GLY A 177 12.48 -14.58 2.32
CA GLY A 177 12.31 -15.84 1.62
C GLY A 177 13.35 -16.15 0.59
N SER A 178 13.02 -17.11 -0.28
CA SER A 178 13.79 -17.44 -1.47
C SER A 178 12.89 -17.92 -2.60
N LEU A 179 13.31 -17.66 -3.83
CA LEU A 179 12.63 -18.11 -5.04
C LEU A 179 13.59 -18.98 -5.85
N ASN A 180 13.12 -20.14 -6.32
CA ASN A 180 13.87 -21.03 -7.20
C ASN A 180 13.16 -21.12 -8.55
N VAL A 181 13.79 -20.56 -9.59
CA VAL A 181 13.21 -20.51 -10.94
C VAL A 181 13.16 -21.87 -11.63
N THR A 182 14.07 -22.78 -11.28
CA THR A 182 14.16 -24.13 -11.86
C THR A 182 13.02 -25.00 -11.35
N THR A 183 12.75 -24.98 -10.05
CA THR A 183 11.68 -25.79 -9.44
C THR A 183 10.35 -25.06 -9.34
N ARG A 184 10.32 -23.76 -9.66
CA ARG A 184 9.20 -22.84 -9.44
C ARG A 184 8.70 -22.82 -7.99
N ILE A 185 9.59 -23.05 -7.03
CA ILE A 185 9.27 -23.05 -5.61
C ILE A 185 9.60 -21.67 -5.04
N VAL A 186 8.72 -21.16 -4.18
CA VAL A 186 8.94 -19.99 -3.34
C VAL A 186 8.75 -20.36 -1.88
N SER A 187 9.73 -20.01 -1.07
CA SER A 187 9.61 -20.02 0.39
C SER A 187 9.42 -18.57 0.84
N LEU A 188 8.32 -18.27 1.54
CA LEU A 188 7.97 -16.93 1.99
C LEU A 188 7.66 -16.95 3.49
N THR A 189 8.28 -16.04 4.24
CA THR A 189 7.99 -15.79 5.65
C THR A 189 7.40 -14.40 5.80
N ILE A 190 6.27 -14.29 6.51
CA ILE A 190 5.61 -13.01 6.83
C ILE A 190 5.55 -12.87 8.34
N LYS A 191 6.13 -11.79 8.89
CA LYS A 191 6.21 -11.55 10.34
C LYS A 191 5.75 -10.17 10.75
N GLY A 192 5.13 -10.06 11.91
CA GLY A 192 4.82 -8.78 12.54
C GLY A 192 3.36 -8.68 12.98
N LYS A 193 3.01 -7.50 13.49
CA LYS A 193 1.73 -7.27 14.15
C LYS A 193 0.67 -6.75 13.19
N THR A 194 -0.56 -7.25 13.33
CA THR A 194 -1.71 -6.80 12.54
C THR A 194 -3.03 -6.88 13.32
N TYR A 195 -4.11 -6.44 12.67
CA TYR A 195 -5.49 -6.62 13.09
C TYR A 195 -6.26 -7.36 12.00
N PHE A 196 -7.24 -8.18 12.39
CA PHE A 196 -8.19 -8.81 11.48
C PHE A 196 -9.56 -8.19 11.63
#